data_AF-Q8KJS0-F1
#
_entry.id   AF-Q8KJS0-F1
#
_cell.length_a   1.000
_cell.length_b   1.000
_cell.length_c   1.000
_cell.angle_alpha   90.00
_cell.angle_beta   90.00
_cell.angle_gamma   90.00
#
_symmetry.space_group_name_H-M   'P 1'
#
loop_
_entity.id
_entity.type
_entity.pdbx_description
1 polymer ?
#
loop_
_entity_poly.entity_id
_entity_poly.type
_entity_poly.pdbx_seq_one_letter_code
_entity_poly.pdbx_strand_id
1 'polypeptide(L)'
;MAVHVTTANVSERDGANALLALNKSQFDLVPRVMADGGYTGNNFAQSVQAMINAEVIIAKQSDLRHGQVTPQRWVIERSFSWLGKYRRLWRNCERKLNTSKMMISLAFLRILLKRF
;
A
#
# COMPACT_ATOMS: atom_id res chain seq x y z
N MET A 1 -1.36 10.69 -3.20
CA MET A 1 -0.47 9.62 -2.67
C MET A 1 -0.50 9.71 -1.15
N ALA A 2 -0.85 8.63 -0.46
CA ALA A 2 -0.83 8.58 1.00
C ALA A 2 0.19 7.54 1.48
N VAL A 3 0.88 7.84 2.59
CA VAL A 3 1.83 6.95 3.26
C VAL A 3 1.56 6.98 4.75
N HIS A 4 1.44 5.80 5.36
CA HIS A 4 1.30 5.63 6.79
C HIS A 4 2.40 4.68 7.27
N VAL A 5 3.13 5.08 8.31
CA VAL A 5 4.23 4.29 8.88
C VAL A 5 3.85 3.98 10.31
N THR A 6 3.78 2.70 10.62
CA THR A 6 3.42 2.18 11.94
C THR A 6 4.61 1.51 12.61
N THR A 7 4.48 1.26 13.90
CA THR A 7 5.37 0.37 14.64
C THR A 7 5.08 -1.10 14.29
N ALA A 8 6.06 -1.99 14.48
CA ALA A 8 5.98 -3.39 14.06
C ALA A 8 4.92 -4.23 14.81
N ASN A 9 4.35 -3.73 15.90
CA ASN A 9 3.29 -4.39 16.66
C ASN A 9 1.88 -4.14 16.09
N VAL A 10 1.73 -3.26 15.09
CA VAL A 10 0.45 -2.97 14.45
C VAL A 10 0.26 -3.93 13.28
N SER A 11 -0.90 -4.57 13.19
CA SER A 11 -1.20 -5.45 12.06
C SER A 11 -1.29 -4.65 10.76
N GLU A 12 -0.94 -5.28 9.64
CA GLU A 12 -1.01 -4.62 8.32
C GLU A 12 -2.42 -4.12 7.99
N ARG A 13 -3.45 -4.86 8.43
CA ARG A 13 -4.86 -4.50 8.26
C ARG A 13 -5.24 -3.26 9.05
N ASP A 14 -4.81 -3.18 10.31
CA ASP A 14 -5.06 -2.01 11.15
C ASP A 14 -4.33 -0.79 10.61
N GLY A 15 -3.08 -0.97 10.17
CA GLY A 15 -2.31 0.08 9.51
C GLY A 15 -2.95 0.58 8.21
N ALA A 16 -3.50 -0.31 7.39
CA ALA A 16 -4.22 0.04 6.17
C ALA A 16 -5.52 0.79 6.48
N ASN A 17 -6.30 0.34 7.47
CA ASN A 17 -7.51 1.04 7.89
C ASN A 17 -7.20 2.44 8.43
N ALA A 18 -6.14 2.57 9.24
CA ALA A 18 -5.68 3.87 9.70
C ALA A 18 -5.25 4.79 8.55
N LEU A 19 -4.56 4.26 7.54
CA LEU A 19 -4.17 5.00 6.33
C LEU A 19 -5.39 5.54 5.59
N LEU A 20 -6.42 4.72 5.40
CA LEU A 20 -7.65 5.12 4.70
C LEU A 20 -8.45 6.14 5.50
N ALA A 21 -8.61 5.92 6.81
CA ALA A 21 -9.32 6.84 7.69
C ALA A 21 -8.68 8.24 7.73
N LEU A 22 -7.34 8.30 7.82
CA LEU A 22 -6.60 9.56 7.87
C LEU A 22 -6.60 10.34 6.55
N ASN A 23 -6.90 9.69 5.42
CA ASN A 23 -6.80 10.29 4.09
C ASN A 23 -8.07 10.09 3.26
N LYS A 24 -9.24 9.94 3.91
CA LYS A 24 -10.51 9.66 3.24
C LYS A 24 -10.79 10.59 2.07
N SER A 25 -10.66 11.91 2.27
CA SER A 25 -10.89 12.92 1.24
C SER A 25 -9.92 12.84 0.04
N GLN A 26 -8.76 12.20 0.19
CA GLN A 26 -7.83 11.98 -0.92
C GLN A 26 -8.25 10.80 -1.82
N PHE A 27 -9.20 9.98 -1.34
CA PHE A 27 -9.61 8.74 -1.99
C PHE A 27 -11.06 8.76 -2.49
N ASP A 28 -11.76 9.90 -2.41
CA ASP A 28 -13.17 10.01 -2.84
C ASP A 28 -13.40 9.63 -4.32
N LEU A 29 -12.37 9.77 -5.16
CA LEU A 29 -12.42 9.42 -6.59
C LEU A 29 -11.83 8.04 -6.90
N VAL A 30 -11.42 7.27 -5.89
CA VAL A 30 -10.81 5.94 -6.10
C VAL A 30 -11.90 4.88 -6.13
N PRO A 31 -12.21 4.28 -7.30
CA PRO A 31 -13.29 3.28 -7.39
C PRO A 31 -12.87 1.91 -6.85
N ARG A 32 -11.56 1.61 -6.84
CA ARG A 32 -11.03 0.28 -6.54
C ARG A 32 -9.71 0.36 -5.80
N VAL A 33 -9.55 -0.48 -4.78
CA VAL A 33 -8.33 -0.65 -3.99
C VAL A 33 -7.78 -2.05 -4.23
N MET A 34 -6.51 -2.14 -4.60
CA MET A 34 -5.85 -3.44 -4.72
C MET A 34 -5.06 -3.78 -3.47
N ALA A 35 -5.21 -5.02 -3.00
CA ALA A 35 -4.49 -5.53 -1.84
C ALA A 35 -3.89 -6.91 -2.14
N ASP A 36 -2.88 -7.32 -1.38
CA ASP A 36 -2.29 -8.64 -1.48
C ASP A 36 -3.15 -9.72 -0.80
N GLY A 37 -2.71 -10.99 -0.88
CA GLY A 37 -3.41 -12.13 -0.28
C GLY A 37 -3.55 -12.07 1.24
N GLY A 38 -2.73 -11.29 1.95
CA GLY A 38 -2.82 -11.08 3.41
C GLY A 38 -4.08 -10.31 3.83
N TYR A 39 -4.71 -9.58 2.91
CA TYR A 39 -5.96 -8.83 3.14
C TYR A 39 -7.21 -9.65 2.82
N THR A 40 -7.09 -10.98 2.67
CA THR A 40 -8.24 -11.85 2.44
C THR A 40 -9.22 -11.82 3.61
N GLY A 41 -10.52 -11.71 3.30
CA GLY A 41 -11.64 -11.73 4.24
C GLY A 41 -12.59 -10.56 4.06
N ASN A 42 -13.88 -10.77 4.37
CA ASN A 42 -14.93 -9.78 4.14
C ASN A 42 -14.74 -8.51 4.99
N ASN A 43 -14.16 -8.63 6.19
CA ASN A 43 -14.05 -7.52 7.14
C ASN A 43 -13.24 -6.35 6.57
N PHE A 44 -12.13 -6.62 5.87
CA PHE A 44 -11.31 -5.55 5.29
C PHE A 44 -12.03 -4.90 4.11
N ALA A 45 -12.58 -5.70 3.19
CA ALA A 45 -13.35 -5.18 2.05
C ALA A 45 -14.54 -4.31 2.49
N GLN A 46 -15.29 -4.74 3.50
CA GLN A 46 -16.38 -3.97 4.09
C GLN A 46 -15.89 -2.66 4.73
N SER A 47 -14.74 -2.69 5.41
CA SER A 47 -14.14 -1.48 6.00
C SER A 47 -13.76 -0.47 4.92
N VAL A 48 -13.12 -0.91 3.83
CA VAL A 48 -12.78 -0.03 2.70
C VAL A 48 -14.04 0.54 2.04
N GLN A 49 -15.05 -0.29 1.81
CA GLN A 49 -16.34 0.16 1.25
C GLN A 49 -17.00 1.22 2.15
N ALA A 50 -17.02 1.01 3.46
CA ALA A 50 -17.59 1.97 4.41
C ALA A 50 -16.79 3.27 4.51
N MET A 51 -15.46 3.20 4.40
CA MET A 51 -14.60 4.37 4.53
C MET A 51 -14.58 5.22 3.26
N ILE A 52 -14.36 4.63 2.09
CA ILE A 52 -14.10 5.38 0.85
C ILE A 52 -14.96 4.92 -0.34
N ASN A 53 -15.97 4.07 -0.12
CA ASN A 53 -16.88 3.57 -1.15
C ASN A 53 -16.19 2.87 -2.34
N ALA A 54 -15.07 2.19 -2.06
CA ALA A 54 -14.26 1.51 -3.07
C ALA A 54 -14.28 -0.01 -2.91
N GLU A 55 -14.26 -0.72 -4.04
CA GLU A 55 -14.18 -2.18 -4.07
C GLU A 55 -12.74 -2.66 -3.83
N VAL A 56 -12.56 -3.69 -3.00
CA VAL A 56 -11.24 -4.30 -2.76
C VAL A 56 -11.01 -5.48 -3.70
N ILE A 57 -9.96 -5.40 -4.51
CA ILE A 57 -9.48 -6.49 -5.36
C ILE A 57 -8.27 -7.13 -4.69
N ILE A 58 -8.39 -8.42 -4.37
CA ILE A 58 -7.30 -9.21 -3.77
C ILE A 58 -6.49 -9.86 -4.88
N ALA A 59 -5.19 -9.58 -4.92
CA ALA A 59 -4.24 -10.30 -5.76
C ALA A 59 -3.93 -11.68 -5.14
N LYS A 60 -4.65 -12.73 -5.57
CA LYS A 60 -4.46 -14.10 -5.06
C LYS A 60 -3.26 -14.81 -5.70
N GLN A 61 -2.60 -15.68 -4.94
CA GLN A 61 -1.51 -16.55 -5.42
C GLN A 61 -2.03 -17.74 -6.26
N SER A 62 -3.30 -18.14 -6.09
CA SER A 62 -3.91 -19.28 -6.79
C SER A 62 -3.97 -19.13 -8.32
N ASP A 63 -3.92 -17.90 -8.82
CA ASP A 63 -3.95 -17.60 -10.25
C ASP A 63 -2.68 -18.09 -10.98
N LEU A 64 -1.60 -18.34 -10.22
CA LEU A 64 -0.37 -18.95 -10.72
C LEU A 64 -0.51 -20.44 -11.05
N ARG A 65 -1.45 -21.17 -10.42
CA ARG A 65 -1.64 -22.60 -10.72
C ARG A 65 -2.18 -22.84 -12.14
N HIS A 66 -2.76 -21.83 -12.77
CA HIS A 66 -3.26 -21.86 -14.14
C HIS A 66 -2.42 -21.01 -15.11
N GLY A 67 -1.24 -20.53 -14.68
CA GLY A 67 -0.30 -19.80 -15.54
C GLY A 67 -0.73 -18.37 -15.91
N GLN A 68 -1.83 -17.85 -15.35
CA GLN A 68 -2.32 -16.51 -15.66
C GLN A 68 -1.98 -15.56 -14.50
N VAL A 69 -0.82 -14.90 -14.59
CA VAL A 69 -0.44 -13.88 -13.61
C VAL A 69 -1.39 -12.69 -13.73
N THR A 70 -2.05 -12.30 -12.65
CA THR A 70 -2.84 -11.06 -12.62
C THR A 70 -1.90 -9.89 -12.93
N PRO A 71 -2.03 -9.20 -14.08
CA PRO A 71 -1.03 -8.21 -14.54
C PRO A 71 -0.86 -7.06 -13.56
N GLN A 72 -1.88 -6.80 -12.76
CA GLN A 72 -1.93 -5.70 -11.81
C GLN A 72 -1.07 -5.93 -10.55
N ARG A 73 -0.72 -7.18 -10.21
CA ARG A 73 0.16 -7.51 -9.06
C ARG A 73 1.56 -6.94 -9.23
N TRP A 74 2.11 -6.99 -10.44
CA TRP A 74 3.42 -6.44 -10.76
C TRP A 74 3.52 -4.95 -10.45
N VAL A 75 2.41 -4.21 -10.44
CA VAL A 75 2.42 -2.79 -10.10
C VAL A 75 2.79 -2.59 -8.62
N ILE A 76 2.20 -3.38 -7.73
CA ILE A 76 2.45 -3.33 -6.28
C ILE A 76 3.90 -3.76 -5.99
N GLU A 77 4.28 -4.95 -6.47
CA GLU A 77 5.62 -5.50 -6.22
C GLU A 77 6.73 -4.62 -6.81
N ARG A 78 6.51 -4.06 -8.00
CA ARG A 78 7.46 -3.14 -8.63
C ARG A 78 7.62 -1.86 -7.83
N SER A 79 6.53 -1.30 -7.29
CA SER A 79 6.58 -0.10 -6.45
C SER A 79 7.42 -0.36 -5.19
N PHE A 80 7.21 -1.51 -4.54
CA PHE A 80 8.03 -1.91 -3.39
C PHE A 80 9.50 -2.20 -3.77
N SER A 81 9.73 -2.83 -4.92
CA SER A 81 11.08 -3.08 -5.44
C SER A 81 11.85 -1.78 -5.67
N TRP A 82 11.19 -0.73 -6.17
CA TRP A 82 11.81 0.58 -6.31
C TRP A 82 12.21 1.18 -4.97
N LEU A 83 11.34 1.11 -3.96
CA LEU A 83 11.67 1.59 -2.61
C LEU A 83 12.80 0.79 -1.96
N GLY A 84 12.83 -0.53 -2.16
CA GLY A 84 13.88 -1.41 -1.64
C GLY A 84 15.28 -1.05 -2.15
N LYS A 85 15.39 -0.37 -3.31
CA LYS A 85 16.68 0.13 -3.84
C LYS A 85 17.18 1.40 -3.16
N TYR A 86 16.35 2.10 -2.39
CA TYR A 86 16.77 3.29 -1.65
C TYR A 86 17.36 2.89 -0.30
N ARG A 87 18.71 2.86 -0.21
CA ARG A 87 19.45 2.50 1.02
C ARG A 87 18.99 3.24 2.28
N ARG A 88 18.53 4.50 2.12
CA ARG A 88 18.04 5.34 3.23
C ARG A 88 16.71 4.85 3.83
N LEU A 89 15.91 4.09 3.09
CA LEU A 89 14.60 3.57 3.55
C LEU A 89 14.71 2.25 4.32
N TRP A 90 15.84 2.01 4.99
CA TRP A 90 16.00 0.79 5.78
C TRP A 90 15.01 0.80 6.95
N ARG A 91 14.13 -0.20 6.99
CA ARG A 91 12.86 -0.25 7.73
C ARG A 91 12.94 0.01 9.26
N ASN A 92 14.13 0.01 9.87
CA ASN A 92 14.31 0.17 11.32
C ASN A 92 15.35 1.22 11.73
N CYS A 93 15.90 2.00 10.79
CA CYS A 93 16.98 2.94 11.11
C CYS A 93 16.51 4.29 11.64
N GLU A 94 15.26 4.65 11.38
CA GLU A 94 14.73 5.98 11.72
C GLU A 94 14.08 5.96 13.11
N ARG A 95 14.57 6.83 14.01
CA ARG A 95 14.06 6.95 15.39
C ARG A 95 12.63 7.48 15.46
N LYS A 96 12.19 8.28 14.47
CA LYS A 96 10.88 8.93 14.43
C LYS A 96 10.11 8.50 13.19
N LEU A 97 8.88 8.02 13.37
CA LEU A 97 8.00 7.59 12.28
C LEU A 97 7.73 8.69 11.25
N ASN A 98 7.63 9.95 11.70
CA ASN A 98 7.45 11.10 10.82
C ASN A 98 8.61 11.30 9.85
N THR A 99 9.86 11.06 10.29
CA THR A 99 11.03 11.13 9.42
C THR A 99 10.96 10.02 8.38
N SER A 100 10.66 8.78 8.78
CA SER A 100 10.48 7.65 7.87
C SER A 100 9.41 7.96 6.80
N LYS A 101 8.25 8.47 7.22
CA LYS A 101 7.15 8.85 6.32
C LYS A 101 7.60 9.89 5.28
N MET A 102 8.33 10.92 5.72
CA MET A 102 8.83 11.97 4.83
C MET A 102 9.85 11.42 3.83
N MET A 103 10.76 10.55 4.28
CA MET A 103 11.77 9.92 3.41
C MET A 103 11.12 9.03 2.35
N ILE A 104 10.13 8.22 2.72
CA ILE A 104 9.37 7.38 1.76
C ILE A 104 8.68 8.28 0.73
N SER A 105 8.05 9.36 1.18
CA SER A 105 7.34 10.29 0.28
C SER A 105 8.30 10.95 -0.71
N LEU A 106 9.46 11.40 -0.24
CA LEU A 106 10.50 12.00 -1.09
C LEU A 106 11.07 10.99 -2.10
N ALA A 107 11.28 9.73 -1.69
CA ALA A 107 11.75 8.68 -2.57
C ALA A 107 10.72 8.39 -3.68
N PHE A 108 9.44 8.29 -3.35
CA PHE A 108 8.37 8.13 -4.35
C PHE A 108 8.29 9.32 -5.31
N LEU A 109 8.31 10.55 -4.80
CA LEU A 109 8.30 11.75 -5.63
C LEU A 109 9.46 11.73 -6.64
N ARG A 110 10.67 11.41 -6.18
CA ARG A 110 11.85 11.28 -7.04
C ARG A 110 11.70 10.16 -8.09
N ILE A 111 11.07 9.04 -7.74
CA ILE A 111 10.80 7.97 -8.72
C ILE A 111 9.82 8.45 -9.79
N LEU A 112 8.74 9.10 -9.38
CA LEU A 112 7.70 9.60 -10.29
C LEU A 112 8.28 10.65 -11.26
N LEU A 113 8.99 11.66 -10.74
CA LEU A 113 9.62 12.73 -11.54
C LEU A 113 10.71 12.26 -12.50
N LYS A 114 11.31 11.09 -12.28
CA LYS A 114 12.34 10.53 -13.18
C LYS A 114 11.74 9.65 -14.26
N ARG A 115 10.51 9.20 -14.10
CA ARG A 115 9.87 8.20 -14.97
C ARG A 115 8.74 8.79 -15.79
N PHE A 116 8.09 9.82 -15.28
CA PHE A 116 7.08 10.63 -15.94
C PHE A 116 7.64 12.03 -16.15
#